data_AF-A0A2Z6I6R0-F1
#
_entry.id   AF-A0A2Z6I6R0-F1
#
_cell.length_a   1.000
_cell.length_b   1.000
_cell.length_c   1.000
_cell.angle_alpha   90.00
_cell.angle_beta   90.00
_cell.angle_gamma   90.00
#
_symmetry.space_group_name_H-M   'P 1'
#
loop_
_entity.id
_entity.type
_entity.pdbx_description
1 polymer ?
#
loop_
_entity_poly.entity_id
_entity_poly.type
_entity_poly.pdbx_seq_one_letter_code
_entity_poly.pdbx_strand_id
1 'polypeptide(L)'
;MSSNAFTPSLWSRRSVLGCGLAAGALAAAPAWADLRIEITGVGANQQPIALQTFQGTSGAPDDLARVIGDDLSRSGAFRVFSAGAESTEDDQQKPAALAAAAQQGATALVVGAVQEAGSRWEVRCFIYDCVTGNLIESYGTSVPKDDFRMAAHRCADLIYTRLTGEGPMFASQLAYVAQYAKNRYELVITDCDGANPRSALRSPEPIISPVWSPDGRRLAYVSFEHKKPIVYLQDLTTGRRRAVAAFPGNNSAPAFSPDGRRMAVALSRDGLTQIYLINTDGSGLVRFTKSYGIDTEPVFSQDGRWIYFTSDRGGTPQIYRQPVEGGGAVERVTFGSNYAISPDISPDGTRLAYVSRIENRYRIAVMDLATGRDLLVTSTERDESPSFAPNGRFLVFATEEGGRGVLGTCAADARLSTRLTGEGDIREPAWGPVLK
;
A
#
# COMPACT_ATOMS: atom_id res chain seq x y z
N MET A 1 38.21 17.68 57.16
CA MET A 1 37.76 16.45 56.46
C MET A 1 36.62 16.86 55.56
N SER A 2 36.92 16.91 54.27
CA SER A 2 36.27 17.71 53.23
C SER A 2 35.02 17.05 52.66
N SER A 3 34.05 17.91 52.38
CA SER A 3 32.86 17.74 51.55
C SER A 3 33.19 17.41 50.08
N ASN A 4 32.27 16.76 49.36
CA ASN A 4 31.50 17.44 48.31
C ASN A 4 30.55 16.50 47.55
N ALA A 5 29.37 17.09 47.28
CA ALA A 5 28.33 16.64 46.38
C ALA A 5 28.81 16.61 44.91
N PHE A 6 28.21 15.72 44.11
CA PHE A 6 28.29 15.75 42.66
C PHE A 6 26.91 16.05 42.07
N THR A 7 26.81 17.19 41.41
CA THR A 7 25.81 17.52 40.39
C THR A 7 26.48 17.59 39.01
N PRO A 8 25.73 17.37 37.91
CA PRO A 8 26.29 17.02 36.59
C PRO A 8 26.66 18.24 35.76
N SER A 9 27.60 18.09 34.83
CA SER A 9 27.91 19.11 33.81
C SER A 9 27.63 18.62 32.39
N LEU A 10 27.22 19.62 31.62
CA LEU A 10 26.75 19.66 30.25
C LEU A 10 27.93 20.03 29.30
N TRP A 11 27.84 19.61 28.03
CA TRP A 11 28.44 20.18 26.78
C TRP A 11 29.57 19.42 26.04
N SER A 12 29.18 18.89 24.87
CA SER A 12 29.60 19.19 23.48
C SER A 12 31.02 19.64 23.09
N ARG A 13 31.36 19.18 21.88
CA ARG A 13 32.24 19.72 20.81
C ARG A 13 33.72 19.36 20.84
N ARG A 14 34.17 18.68 19.77
CA ARG A 14 35.36 19.09 19.01
C ARG A 14 35.13 18.98 17.49
N SER A 15 35.45 20.10 16.84
CA SER A 15 35.31 20.50 15.44
C SER A 15 36.46 19.95 14.57
N VAL A 16 36.24 19.64 13.29
CA VAL A 16 36.57 20.42 12.06
C VAL A 16 38.03 20.93 11.94
N LEU A 17 38.71 20.48 10.87
CA LEU A 17 39.47 21.23 9.83
C LEU A 17 40.16 20.17 8.92
N GLY A 18 40.25 20.29 7.59
CA GLY A 18 40.13 21.48 6.76
C GLY A 18 39.90 21.19 5.26
N CYS A 19 39.79 22.31 4.54
CA CYS A 19 39.32 22.47 3.17
C CYS A 19 40.27 21.95 2.08
N GLY A 20 39.67 21.41 1.02
CA GLY A 20 40.21 21.41 -0.34
C GLY A 20 39.09 21.78 -1.31
N LEU A 21 39.17 22.98 -1.88
CA LEU A 21 38.23 23.53 -2.86
C LEU A 21 38.38 22.78 -4.21
N ALA A 22 37.29 22.16 -4.67
CA ALA A 22 37.01 21.99 -6.08
C ALA A 22 35.53 22.38 -6.28
N ALA A 23 35.31 23.63 -6.71
CA ALA A 23 34.01 24.14 -7.10
C ALA A 23 33.65 23.54 -8.48
N GLY A 24 33.19 22.30 -8.48
CA GLY A 24 32.36 21.77 -9.56
C GLY A 24 30.93 22.14 -9.25
N ALA A 25 30.28 22.90 -10.13
CA ALA A 25 28.84 23.06 -10.12
C ALA A 25 28.21 21.68 -10.36
N LEU A 26 28.02 20.91 -9.29
CA LEU A 26 27.06 19.82 -9.27
C LEU A 26 25.71 20.49 -9.43
N ALA A 27 25.20 20.52 -10.66
CA ALA A 27 23.76 20.51 -10.85
C ALA A 27 23.26 19.32 -10.03
N ALA A 28 22.71 19.61 -8.85
CA ALA A 28 21.94 18.62 -8.11
C ALA A 28 20.79 18.28 -9.05
N ALA A 29 20.91 17.15 -9.75
CA ALA A 29 19.74 16.52 -10.33
C ALA A 29 18.71 16.43 -9.20
N PRO A 30 17.42 16.75 -9.44
CA PRO A 30 16.42 16.51 -8.42
C PRO A 30 16.60 15.08 -7.95
N ALA A 31 16.77 14.87 -6.65
CA ALA A 31 16.65 13.54 -6.08
C ALA A 31 15.19 13.15 -6.29
N TRP A 32 14.95 12.22 -7.22
CA TRP A 32 13.62 11.67 -7.42
C TRP A 32 13.31 10.90 -6.14
N ALA A 33 12.32 11.37 -5.39
CA ALA A 33 11.94 10.78 -4.11
C ALA A 33 11.15 9.47 -4.27
N ASP A 34 11.04 8.95 -5.50
CA ASP A 34 10.34 7.71 -5.82
C ASP A 34 11.02 6.50 -5.18
N LEU A 35 10.23 5.48 -4.86
CA LEU A 35 10.76 4.22 -4.36
C LEU A 35 11.51 3.48 -5.47
N ARG A 36 12.72 3.00 -5.18
CA ARG A 36 13.44 2.07 -6.05
C ARG A 36 12.80 0.69 -5.96
N ILE A 37 12.50 0.11 -7.12
CA ILE A 37 11.82 -1.17 -7.24
C ILE A 37 12.80 -2.28 -7.63
N GLU A 38 12.84 -3.38 -6.88
CA GLU A 38 13.62 -4.58 -7.22
C GLU A 38 12.75 -5.84 -7.17
N ILE A 39 12.61 -6.55 -8.30
CA ILE A 39 11.71 -7.70 -8.46
C ILE A 39 12.51 -9.00 -8.33
N THR A 40 11.98 -9.97 -7.57
CA THR A 40 12.53 -11.32 -7.44
C THR A 40 11.45 -12.38 -7.64
N GLY A 41 11.82 -13.48 -8.31
CA GLY A 41 10.89 -14.51 -8.77
C GLY A 41 10.45 -14.29 -10.22
N VAL A 42 9.74 -15.27 -10.79
CA VAL A 42 9.15 -15.20 -12.12
C VAL A 42 7.72 -15.71 -12.06
N GLY A 43 6.80 -14.99 -12.72
CA GLY A 43 5.48 -15.55 -12.98
C GLY A 43 5.60 -16.72 -13.95
N ALA A 44 5.07 -17.88 -13.59
CA ALA A 44 4.94 -18.99 -14.53
C ALA A 44 3.98 -18.57 -15.67
N ASN A 45 4.39 -18.77 -16.92
CA ASN A 45 3.59 -18.48 -18.14
C ASN A 45 3.20 -17.00 -18.31
N GLN A 46 4.19 -16.12 -18.44
CA GLN A 46 3.96 -14.72 -18.83
C GLN A 46 3.35 -14.61 -20.23
N GLN A 47 2.25 -13.87 -20.35
CA GLN A 47 1.64 -13.53 -21.64
C GLN A 47 2.47 -12.42 -22.32
N PRO A 48 2.98 -12.63 -23.55
CA PRO A 48 3.72 -11.59 -24.25
C PRO A 48 2.78 -10.49 -24.75
N ILE A 49 3.06 -9.23 -24.40
CA ILE A 49 2.27 -8.07 -24.82
C ILE A 49 3.17 -6.97 -25.41
N ALA A 50 2.72 -6.41 -26.52
CA ALA A 50 3.42 -5.33 -27.22
C ALA A 50 2.83 -3.97 -26.82
N LEU A 51 3.67 -2.99 -26.52
CA LEU A 51 3.27 -1.61 -26.26
C LEU A 51 3.94 -0.67 -27.26
N GLN A 52 3.15 0.05 -28.03
CA GLN A 52 3.64 1.13 -28.88
C GLN A 52 3.80 2.42 -28.05
N THR A 53 4.77 3.27 -28.39
CA THR A 53 4.82 4.63 -27.82
C THR A 53 3.55 5.38 -28.27
N PHE A 54 2.86 6.03 -27.34
CA PHE A 54 1.57 6.67 -27.63
C PHE A 54 1.77 7.94 -28.46
N GLN A 55 0.82 8.24 -29.33
CA GLN A 55 0.80 9.49 -30.09
C GLN A 55 0.81 10.69 -29.13
N GLY A 56 1.70 11.66 -29.33
CA GLY A 56 1.81 12.86 -28.50
C GLY A 56 2.66 12.69 -27.24
N THR A 57 3.32 11.54 -27.04
CA THR A 57 4.09 11.25 -25.82
C THR A 57 5.18 12.28 -25.54
N SER A 58 5.82 12.82 -26.58
CA SER A 58 6.91 13.81 -26.44
C SER A 58 6.49 15.12 -25.76
N GLY A 59 5.21 15.49 -25.84
CA GLY A 59 4.66 16.66 -25.15
C GLY A 59 4.10 16.35 -23.77
N ALA A 60 3.96 15.08 -23.41
CA ALA A 60 3.24 14.63 -22.22
C ALA A 60 4.08 14.72 -20.93
N PRO A 61 3.43 14.76 -19.75
CA PRO A 61 4.14 14.80 -18.47
C PRO A 61 4.97 13.55 -18.14
N ASP A 62 4.59 12.39 -18.69
CA ASP A 62 5.25 11.10 -18.49
C ASP A 62 5.05 10.22 -19.74
N ASP A 63 5.84 9.16 -19.86
CA ASP A 63 5.68 8.15 -20.91
C ASP A 63 4.61 7.12 -20.50
N LEU A 64 3.39 7.32 -21.00
CA LEU A 64 2.23 6.49 -20.65
C LEU A 64 2.46 5.00 -20.98
N ALA A 65 3.11 4.70 -22.11
CA ALA A 65 3.38 3.32 -22.52
C ALA A 65 4.37 2.66 -21.56
N ARG A 66 5.40 3.40 -21.11
CA ARG A 66 6.33 2.93 -20.09
C ARG A 66 5.63 2.63 -18.77
N VAL A 67 4.77 3.53 -18.28
CA VAL A 67 4.03 3.30 -17.00
C VAL A 67 3.17 2.04 -17.08
N ILE A 68 2.40 1.89 -18.16
CA ILE A 68 1.58 0.69 -18.38
C ILE A 68 2.46 -0.56 -18.46
N GLY A 69 3.58 -0.49 -19.18
CA GLY A 69 4.51 -1.61 -19.31
C GLY A 69 5.13 -2.03 -17.97
N ASP A 70 5.50 -1.05 -17.14
CA ASP A 70 6.08 -1.28 -15.82
C ASP A 70 5.05 -1.95 -14.88
N ASP A 71 3.79 -1.49 -14.89
CA ASP A 71 2.68 -2.12 -14.15
C ASP A 71 2.47 -3.58 -14.53
N LEU A 72 2.28 -3.83 -15.83
CA LEU A 72 2.01 -5.17 -16.34
C LEU A 72 3.18 -6.11 -16.05
N SER A 73 4.42 -5.63 -16.16
CA SER A 73 5.62 -6.40 -15.84
C SER A 73 5.70 -6.74 -14.34
N ARG A 74 5.42 -5.76 -13.45
CA ARG A 74 5.40 -5.95 -12.00
C ARG A 74 4.36 -6.95 -11.52
N SER A 75 3.26 -7.12 -12.25
CA SER A 75 2.26 -8.14 -11.92
C SER A 75 2.77 -9.58 -12.08
N GLY A 76 3.89 -9.76 -12.80
CA GLY A 76 4.40 -11.07 -13.17
C GLY A 76 3.55 -11.84 -14.19
N ALA A 77 2.40 -11.30 -14.62
CA ALA A 77 1.52 -11.95 -15.60
C ALA A 77 1.94 -11.70 -17.04
N PHE A 78 2.72 -10.65 -17.31
CA PHE A 78 3.06 -10.22 -18.67
C PHE A 78 4.57 -10.13 -18.90
N ARG A 79 4.96 -10.39 -20.14
CA ARG A 79 6.28 -10.04 -20.68
C ARG A 79 6.08 -8.93 -21.70
N VAL A 80 6.47 -7.72 -21.33
CA VAL A 80 6.26 -6.51 -22.13
C VAL A 80 7.40 -6.30 -23.13
N PHE A 81 7.07 -5.83 -24.33
CA PHE A 81 8.03 -5.37 -25.32
C PHE A 81 7.53 -4.14 -26.06
N SER A 82 8.47 -3.33 -26.57
CA SER A 82 8.16 -2.14 -27.35
C SER A 82 7.80 -2.50 -28.79
N ALA A 83 6.71 -1.93 -29.31
CA ALA A 83 6.18 -2.20 -30.64
C ALA A 83 6.70 -1.25 -31.75
N GLY A 84 7.89 -0.67 -31.59
CA GLY A 84 8.52 0.16 -32.62
C GLY A 84 8.22 1.66 -32.48
N ALA A 85 7.90 2.31 -33.60
CA ALA A 85 7.72 3.78 -33.68
C ALA A 85 6.46 4.26 -32.92
N GLU A 86 6.40 5.56 -32.63
CA GLU A 86 5.22 6.21 -32.06
C GLU A 86 3.96 5.94 -32.90
N SER A 87 2.85 5.66 -32.24
CA SER A 87 1.56 5.39 -32.90
C SER A 87 1.01 6.64 -33.57
N THR A 88 0.26 6.43 -34.65
CA THR A 88 -0.46 7.47 -35.39
C THR A 88 -1.96 7.45 -35.08
N GLU A 89 -2.70 8.41 -35.62
CA GLU A 89 -4.17 8.41 -35.53
C GLU A 89 -4.78 7.18 -36.23
N ASP A 90 -4.21 6.75 -37.37
CA ASP A 90 -4.64 5.55 -38.08
C ASP A 90 -4.41 4.28 -37.26
N ASP A 91 -3.32 4.21 -36.48
CA ASP A 91 -3.03 3.06 -35.62
C ASP A 91 -4.09 2.84 -34.55
N GLN A 92 -4.81 3.89 -34.13
CA GLN A 92 -5.89 3.76 -33.13
C GLN A 92 -7.09 2.97 -33.67
N GLN A 93 -7.24 2.86 -34.99
CA GLN A 93 -8.31 2.10 -35.65
C GLN A 93 -7.80 0.79 -36.27
N LYS A 94 -6.58 0.84 -36.84
CA LYS A 94 -5.96 -0.29 -37.53
C LYS A 94 -4.43 -0.23 -37.35
N PRO A 95 -3.89 -0.80 -36.27
CA PRO A 95 -2.47 -0.71 -35.96
C PRO A 95 -1.59 -1.35 -37.06
N ALA A 96 -0.69 -0.57 -37.65
CA ALA A 96 0.30 -1.07 -38.61
C ALA A 96 1.30 -2.03 -37.94
N ALA A 97 1.58 -1.81 -36.65
CA ALA A 97 2.49 -2.63 -35.85
C ALA A 97 1.93 -4.03 -35.50
N LEU A 98 0.64 -4.29 -35.74
CA LEU A 98 -0.03 -5.51 -35.29
C LEU A 98 0.65 -6.79 -35.81
N ALA A 99 0.92 -6.86 -37.12
CA ALA A 99 1.55 -8.03 -37.73
C ALA A 99 2.98 -8.27 -37.22
N ALA A 100 3.74 -7.18 -37.03
CA ALA A 100 5.10 -7.27 -36.49
C ALA A 100 5.10 -7.72 -35.02
N ALA A 101 4.17 -7.20 -34.22
CA ALA A 101 3.98 -7.62 -32.83
C ALA A 101 3.62 -9.12 -32.75
N ALA A 102 2.68 -9.58 -33.58
CA ALA A 102 2.30 -10.99 -33.67
C ALA A 102 3.49 -11.89 -34.06
N GLN A 103 4.32 -11.46 -35.01
CA GLN A 103 5.55 -12.19 -35.40
C GLN A 103 6.59 -12.27 -34.27
N GLN A 104 6.59 -11.30 -33.36
CA GLN A 104 7.40 -11.33 -32.13
C GLN A 104 6.75 -12.15 -31.00
N GLY A 105 5.59 -12.73 -31.24
CA GLY A 105 4.87 -13.58 -30.30
C GLY A 105 3.91 -12.84 -29.37
N ALA A 106 3.58 -11.56 -29.66
CA ALA A 106 2.55 -10.83 -28.94
C ALA A 106 1.21 -11.56 -29.06
N THR A 107 0.50 -11.69 -27.94
CA THR A 107 -0.93 -12.04 -27.99
C THR A 107 -1.81 -10.79 -28.08
N ALA A 108 -1.33 -9.66 -27.54
CA ALA A 108 -2.01 -8.36 -27.65
C ALA A 108 -1.03 -7.23 -27.96
N LEU A 109 -1.56 -6.19 -28.63
CA LEU A 109 -0.88 -4.93 -28.91
C LEU A 109 -1.66 -3.78 -28.28
N VAL A 110 -0.97 -2.91 -27.56
CA VAL A 110 -1.51 -1.69 -26.97
C VAL A 110 -1.00 -0.49 -27.77
N VAL A 111 -1.93 0.34 -28.22
CA VAL A 111 -1.66 1.62 -28.88
C VAL A 111 -2.50 2.71 -28.22
N GLY A 112 -2.17 3.98 -28.46
CA GLY A 112 -2.97 5.05 -27.89
C GLY A 112 -2.48 6.44 -28.23
N ALA A 113 -3.11 7.42 -27.62
CA ALA A 113 -2.81 8.82 -27.85
C ALA A 113 -2.99 9.64 -26.58
N VAL A 114 -2.15 10.65 -26.45
CA VAL A 114 -2.21 11.66 -25.41
C VAL A 114 -2.21 13.04 -26.06
N GLN A 115 -3.12 13.89 -25.62
CA GLN A 115 -3.29 15.22 -26.20
C GLN A 115 -3.55 16.24 -25.10
N GLU A 116 -2.83 17.36 -25.14
CA GLU A 116 -3.12 18.50 -24.26
C GLU A 116 -4.40 19.20 -24.74
N ALA A 117 -5.35 19.38 -23.81
CA ALA A 117 -6.65 20.01 -24.03
C ALA A 117 -6.87 21.10 -22.97
N GLY A 118 -6.25 22.27 -23.18
CA GLY A 118 -6.29 23.38 -22.22
C GLY A 118 -5.52 23.05 -20.94
N SER A 119 -6.20 22.95 -19.80
CA SER A 119 -5.57 22.59 -18.51
C SER A 119 -5.63 21.08 -18.19
N ARG A 120 -6.08 20.26 -19.15
CA ARG A 120 -6.29 18.82 -19.00
C ARG A 120 -5.56 18.06 -20.10
N TRP A 121 -5.42 16.77 -19.89
CA TRP A 121 -4.88 15.81 -20.85
C TRP A 121 -5.95 14.81 -21.23
N GLU A 122 -6.17 14.67 -22.53
CA GLU A 122 -6.95 13.56 -23.07
C GLU A 122 -6.03 12.35 -23.25
N VAL A 123 -6.43 11.23 -22.69
CA VAL A 123 -5.70 9.96 -22.74
C VAL A 123 -6.60 8.90 -23.36
N ARG A 124 -6.12 8.25 -24.42
CA ARG A 124 -6.80 7.15 -25.10
C ARG A 124 -5.88 5.94 -25.19
N CYS A 125 -6.42 4.76 -24.91
CA CYS A 125 -5.72 3.48 -24.97
C CYS A 125 -6.61 2.47 -25.71
N PHE A 126 -6.02 1.66 -26.59
CA PHE A 126 -6.69 0.63 -27.37
C PHE A 126 -5.90 -0.66 -27.28
N ILE A 127 -6.61 -1.76 -27.07
CA ILE A 127 -6.03 -3.10 -26.90
C ILE A 127 -6.51 -3.95 -28.06
N TYR A 128 -5.59 -4.39 -28.91
CA TYR A 128 -5.88 -5.23 -30.07
C TYR A 128 -5.39 -6.66 -29.82
N ASP A 129 -6.18 -7.62 -30.26
CA ASP A 129 -5.77 -9.02 -30.35
C ASP A 129 -4.85 -9.20 -31.57
N CYS A 130 -3.62 -9.65 -31.33
CA CYS A 130 -2.61 -9.77 -32.40
C CYS A 130 -2.89 -10.91 -33.39
N VAL A 131 -3.77 -11.86 -33.04
CA VAL A 131 -4.09 -13.02 -33.88
C VAL A 131 -5.24 -12.71 -34.82
N THR A 132 -6.31 -12.10 -34.29
CA THR A 132 -7.54 -11.79 -35.04
C THR A 132 -7.55 -10.38 -35.61
N GLY A 133 -6.75 -9.47 -35.05
CA GLY A 133 -6.76 -8.04 -35.37
C GLY A 133 -7.97 -7.27 -34.85
N ASN A 134 -8.81 -7.91 -34.04
CA ASN A 134 -9.97 -7.26 -33.45
C ASN A 134 -9.57 -6.39 -32.26
N LEU A 135 -10.29 -5.28 -32.09
CA LEU A 135 -10.24 -4.49 -30.86
C LEU A 135 -10.85 -5.32 -29.72
N ILE A 136 -10.08 -5.56 -28.67
CA ILE A 136 -10.52 -6.21 -27.43
C ILE A 136 -11.27 -5.18 -26.59
N GLU A 137 -10.63 -4.06 -26.31
CA GLU A 137 -11.21 -2.97 -25.52
C GLU A 137 -10.47 -1.64 -25.74
N SER A 138 -11.14 -0.54 -25.41
CA SER A 138 -10.56 0.80 -25.42
C SER A 138 -10.94 1.57 -24.16
N TYR A 139 -10.04 2.47 -23.73
CA TYR A 139 -10.25 3.40 -22.63
C TYR A 139 -9.97 4.83 -23.09
N GLY A 140 -10.78 5.77 -22.63
CA GLY A 140 -10.63 7.19 -22.94
C GLY A 140 -11.00 8.03 -21.72
N THR A 141 -10.15 9.00 -21.36
CA THR A 141 -10.43 9.91 -20.24
C THR A 141 -9.82 11.30 -20.47
N SER A 142 -10.34 12.29 -19.76
CA SER A 142 -9.72 13.61 -19.64
C SER A 142 -9.34 13.84 -18.19
N VAL A 143 -8.05 14.10 -17.91
CA VAL A 143 -7.50 14.22 -16.55
C VAL A 143 -6.73 15.53 -16.35
N PRO A 144 -6.70 16.10 -15.14
CA PRO A 144 -5.71 17.11 -14.79
C PRO A 144 -4.28 16.61 -15.01
N LYS A 145 -3.32 17.52 -15.14
CA LYS A 145 -1.89 17.18 -15.30
C LYS A 145 -1.38 16.24 -14.19
N ASP A 146 -1.78 16.50 -12.94
CA ASP A 146 -1.32 15.73 -11.77
C ASP A 146 -1.87 14.30 -11.75
N ASP A 147 -2.97 14.03 -12.46
CA ASP A 147 -3.61 12.71 -12.55
C ASP A 147 -3.20 11.95 -13.83
N PHE A 148 -2.28 12.50 -14.63
CA PHE A 148 -1.86 11.91 -15.90
C PHE A 148 -1.31 10.49 -15.72
N ARG A 149 -0.44 10.28 -14.73
CA ARG A 149 0.11 8.97 -14.40
C ARG A 149 -0.98 8.01 -13.91
N MET A 150 -1.94 8.49 -13.12
CA MET A 150 -3.09 7.70 -12.69
C MET A 150 -3.96 7.23 -13.85
N ALA A 151 -4.05 8.00 -14.95
CA ALA A 151 -4.70 7.53 -16.18
C ALA A 151 -3.96 6.35 -16.82
N ALA A 152 -2.62 6.32 -16.76
CA ALA A 152 -1.82 5.19 -17.23
C ALA A 152 -2.12 3.93 -16.41
N HIS A 153 -2.15 4.05 -15.08
CA HIS A 153 -2.50 2.95 -14.18
C HIS A 153 -3.90 2.39 -14.47
N ARG A 154 -4.88 3.25 -14.78
CA ARG A 154 -6.23 2.81 -15.20
C ARG A 154 -6.21 2.07 -16.54
N CYS A 155 -5.39 2.50 -17.49
CA CYS A 155 -5.16 1.73 -18.73
C CYS A 155 -4.57 0.35 -18.44
N ALA A 156 -3.57 0.27 -17.55
CA ALA A 156 -2.95 -0.99 -17.14
C ALA A 156 -3.96 -1.92 -16.46
N ASP A 157 -4.83 -1.38 -15.61
CA ASP A 157 -5.90 -2.12 -14.96
C ASP A 157 -6.89 -2.71 -15.97
N LEU A 158 -7.27 -1.94 -17.00
CA LEU A 158 -8.13 -2.42 -18.08
C LEU A 158 -7.50 -3.62 -18.79
N ILE A 159 -6.23 -3.48 -19.20
CA ILE A 159 -5.47 -4.54 -19.89
C ILE A 159 -5.37 -5.78 -19.00
N TYR A 160 -4.95 -5.59 -17.76
CA TYR A 160 -4.76 -6.67 -16.81
C TYR A 160 -6.06 -7.42 -16.55
N THR A 161 -7.14 -6.72 -16.24
CA THR A 161 -8.43 -7.35 -15.96
C THR A 161 -8.99 -8.08 -17.18
N ARG A 162 -8.86 -7.52 -18.38
CA ARG A 162 -9.36 -8.20 -19.59
C ARG A 162 -8.59 -9.45 -19.95
N LEU A 163 -7.26 -9.43 -19.84
CA LEU A 163 -6.43 -10.54 -20.31
C LEU A 163 -6.21 -11.63 -19.25
N THR A 164 -6.39 -11.31 -17.96
CA THR A 164 -6.22 -12.27 -16.86
C THR A 164 -7.54 -12.71 -16.21
N GLY A 165 -8.59 -11.89 -16.30
CA GLY A 165 -9.84 -12.06 -15.54
C GLY A 165 -9.75 -11.65 -14.07
N GLU A 166 -8.62 -11.12 -13.62
CA GLU A 166 -8.40 -10.70 -12.24
C GLU A 166 -8.73 -9.21 -12.03
N GLY A 167 -9.06 -8.85 -10.80
CA GLY A 167 -9.44 -7.48 -10.47
C GLY A 167 -8.31 -6.45 -10.63
N PRO A 168 -8.64 -5.16 -10.76
CA PRO A 168 -7.68 -4.07 -10.88
C PRO A 168 -6.89 -3.84 -9.59
N MET A 169 -5.68 -3.29 -9.72
CA MET A 169 -4.84 -2.90 -8.58
C MET A 169 -3.91 -1.71 -8.85
N PHE A 170 -3.62 -1.35 -10.09
CA PHE A 170 -2.60 -0.36 -10.40
C PHE A 170 -3.07 1.06 -10.12
N ALA A 171 -4.33 1.38 -10.41
CA ALA A 171 -4.91 2.68 -10.10
C ALA A 171 -5.28 2.80 -8.61
N SER A 172 -4.34 2.43 -7.74
CA SER A 172 -4.44 2.50 -6.28
C SER A 172 -3.23 3.24 -5.71
N GLN A 173 -3.24 3.47 -4.40
CA GLN A 173 -2.19 4.19 -3.68
C GLN A 173 -1.71 3.39 -2.48
N LEU A 174 -0.47 3.61 -2.06
CA LEU A 174 0.05 3.14 -0.78
C LEU A 174 0.05 4.30 0.21
N ALA A 175 -0.20 4.01 1.48
CA ALA A 175 0.14 4.89 2.59
C ALA A 175 1.18 4.17 3.46
N TYR A 176 2.16 4.89 4.00
CA TYR A 176 3.15 4.35 4.94
C TYR A 176 3.71 5.46 5.82
N VAL A 177 4.36 5.07 6.92
CA VAL A 177 5.07 6.02 7.78
C VAL A 177 6.55 5.95 7.50
N ALA A 178 7.20 7.10 7.34
CA ALA A 178 8.65 7.20 7.17
C ALA A 178 9.26 8.07 8.27
N GLN A 179 10.28 7.55 8.97
CA GLN A 179 11.07 8.31 9.92
C GLN A 179 12.37 8.80 9.27
N TYR A 180 12.47 10.10 9.01
CA TYR A 180 13.66 10.72 8.39
C TYR A 180 14.71 11.15 9.41
N ALA A 181 14.29 11.43 10.64
CA ALA A 181 15.16 11.79 11.76
C ALA A 181 14.48 11.42 13.08
N LYS A 182 15.20 11.52 14.20
CA LYS A 182 14.68 11.23 15.55
C LYS A 182 13.35 11.93 15.85
N ASN A 183 13.15 13.13 15.34
CA ASN A 183 11.97 13.97 15.53
C ASN A 183 11.35 14.41 14.19
N ARG A 184 11.39 13.55 13.17
CA ARG A 184 10.77 13.81 11.88
C ARG A 184 10.14 12.54 11.34
N TYR A 185 8.84 12.43 11.53
CA TYR A 185 7.97 11.37 11.01
C TYR A 185 7.05 11.96 9.96
N GLU A 186 6.82 11.24 8.89
CA GLU A 186 5.87 11.62 7.86
C GLU A 186 4.93 10.46 7.53
N LEU A 187 3.64 10.74 7.45
CA LEU A 187 2.68 9.87 6.78
C LEU A 187 2.75 10.20 5.29
N VAL A 188 3.27 9.26 4.51
CA VAL A 188 3.50 9.42 3.08
C VAL A 188 2.44 8.63 2.32
N ILE A 189 1.97 9.19 1.21
CA ILE A 189 1.12 8.54 0.22
C ILE A 189 1.88 8.50 -1.10
N THR A 190 1.87 7.38 -1.80
CA THR A 190 2.42 7.21 -3.16
C THR A 190 1.38 6.55 -4.05
N ASP A 191 1.63 6.53 -5.35
CA ASP A 191 1.00 5.56 -6.24
C ASP A 191 1.39 4.12 -5.82
N CYS A 192 0.69 3.10 -6.34
CA CYS A 192 0.90 1.71 -5.92
C CYS A 192 2.34 1.21 -6.19
N ASP A 193 3.04 1.87 -7.11
CA ASP A 193 4.42 1.56 -7.49
C ASP A 193 5.46 2.46 -6.80
N GLY A 194 5.04 3.31 -5.86
CA GLY A 194 5.94 4.17 -5.09
C GLY A 194 6.29 5.50 -5.75
N ALA A 195 5.74 5.78 -6.95
CA ALA A 195 5.88 7.08 -7.59
C ALA A 195 5.01 8.15 -6.90
N ASN A 196 5.27 9.42 -7.21
CA ASN A 196 4.49 10.58 -6.76
C ASN A 196 4.33 10.67 -5.22
N PRO A 197 5.41 10.53 -4.42
CA PRO A 197 5.32 10.60 -2.97
C PRO A 197 4.82 11.98 -2.50
N ARG A 198 3.78 11.97 -1.67
CA ARG A 198 3.21 13.16 -1.03
C ARG A 198 3.07 12.96 0.48
N SER A 199 3.46 13.97 1.24
CA SER A 199 3.34 13.97 2.70
C SER A 199 1.93 14.39 3.10
N ALA A 200 1.15 13.47 3.66
CA ALA A 200 -0.18 13.73 4.19
C ALA A 200 -0.14 14.36 5.59
N LEU A 201 0.89 14.05 6.36
CA LEU A 201 1.16 14.64 7.68
C LEU A 201 2.67 14.62 7.95
N ARG A 202 3.20 15.72 8.49
CA ARG A 202 4.55 15.81 9.06
C ARG A 202 4.42 16.02 10.57
N SER A 203 5.15 15.24 11.36
CA SER A 203 5.07 15.26 12.82
C SER A 203 6.44 15.15 13.46
N PRO A 204 6.71 15.90 14.56
CA PRO A 204 7.91 15.68 15.36
C PRO A 204 7.84 14.41 16.22
N GLU A 205 6.65 13.83 16.34
CA GLU A 205 6.35 12.61 17.11
C GLU A 205 5.85 11.48 16.21
N PRO A 206 5.89 10.22 16.67
CA PRO A 206 5.43 9.09 15.88
C PRO A 206 4.01 9.26 15.31
N ILE A 207 3.84 8.69 14.12
CA ILE A 207 2.54 8.42 13.49
C ILE A 207 2.49 6.90 13.35
N ILE A 208 1.37 6.28 13.67
CA ILE A 208 1.22 4.83 13.51
C ILE A 208 -0.15 4.42 12.96
N SER A 209 -0.22 3.19 12.47
CA SER A 209 -1.39 2.44 12.02
C SER A 209 -2.26 3.22 11.01
N PRO A 210 -1.69 3.69 9.88
CA PRO A 210 -2.49 4.32 8.84
C PRO A 210 -3.41 3.29 8.17
N VAL A 211 -4.68 3.65 7.94
CA VAL A 211 -5.62 2.80 7.19
C VAL A 211 -6.51 3.66 6.28
N TRP A 212 -6.81 3.14 5.10
CA TRP A 212 -7.69 3.78 4.12
C TRP A 212 -9.16 3.59 4.44
N SER A 213 -9.96 4.63 4.19
CA SER A 213 -11.40 4.44 4.09
C SER A 213 -11.75 3.59 2.86
N PRO A 214 -12.87 2.83 2.87
CA PRO A 214 -13.24 1.96 1.74
C PRO A 214 -13.39 2.69 0.39
N ASP A 215 -13.66 3.99 0.41
CA ASP A 215 -13.77 4.85 -0.77
C ASP A 215 -12.45 5.53 -1.18
N GLY A 216 -11.37 5.33 -0.43
CA GLY A 216 -10.05 5.91 -0.69
C GLY A 216 -9.93 7.41 -0.42
N ARG A 217 -10.99 8.06 0.09
CA ARG A 217 -11.03 9.53 0.24
C ARG A 217 -10.42 10.03 1.55
N ARG A 218 -10.29 9.14 2.54
CA ARG A 218 -9.84 9.46 3.89
C ARG A 218 -8.78 8.47 4.36
N LEU A 219 -7.89 8.95 5.22
CA LEU A 219 -6.99 8.11 6.00
C LEU A 219 -7.31 8.26 7.48
N ALA A 220 -7.42 7.15 8.19
CA ALA A 220 -7.34 7.14 9.64
C ALA A 220 -5.92 6.74 10.08
N TYR A 221 -5.44 7.30 11.18
CA TYR A 221 -4.12 6.99 11.74
C TYR A 221 -4.05 7.46 13.19
N VAL A 222 -3.04 7.02 13.91
CA VAL A 222 -2.73 7.50 15.26
C VAL A 222 -1.60 8.51 15.17
N SER A 223 -1.78 9.67 15.79
CA SER A 223 -0.73 10.69 15.92
C SER A 223 -0.37 10.90 17.38
N PHE A 224 0.93 11.05 17.67
CA PHE A 224 1.46 11.40 18.98
C PHE A 224 1.88 12.87 19.08
N GLU A 225 1.51 13.73 18.10
CA GLU A 225 1.92 15.15 18.05
C GLU A 225 1.61 15.94 19.33
N HIS A 226 0.58 15.53 20.07
CA HIS A 226 0.17 16.10 21.36
C HIS A 226 0.69 15.30 22.57
N LYS A 227 1.75 14.49 22.39
CA LYS A 227 2.35 13.62 23.42
C LYS A 227 1.38 12.60 24.03
N LYS A 228 0.30 12.34 23.32
CA LYS A 228 -0.75 11.37 23.63
C LYS A 228 -1.20 10.70 22.32
N PRO A 229 -1.44 9.38 22.29
CA PRO A 229 -1.99 8.73 21.12
C PRO A 229 -3.43 9.20 20.87
N ILE A 230 -3.67 9.78 19.71
CA ILE A 230 -5.01 10.21 19.25
C ILE A 230 -5.26 9.60 17.88
N VAL A 231 -6.42 8.95 17.72
CA VAL A 231 -6.89 8.48 16.41
C VAL A 231 -7.49 9.66 15.66
N TYR A 232 -6.87 10.04 14.54
CA TYR A 232 -7.36 11.05 13.62
C TYR A 232 -7.98 10.40 12.39
N LEU A 233 -8.97 11.09 11.82
CA LEU A 233 -9.48 10.87 10.48
C LEU A 233 -9.21 12.11 9.63
N GLN A 234 -8.50 11.95 8.52
CA GLN A 234 -8.11 13.02 7.62
C GLN A 234 -8.77 12.85 6.26
N ASP A 235 -9.40 13.92 5.78
CA ASP A 235 -9.88 14.03 4.41
C ASP A 235 -8.73 14.40 3.48
N LEU A 236 -8.50 13.59 2.45
CA LEU A 236 -7.31 13.73 1.59
C LEU A 236 -7.46 14.82 0.52
N THR A 237 -8.69 15.25 0.22
CA THR A 237 -8.95 16.34 -0.72
C THR A 237 -8.76 17.70 -0.05
N THR A 238 -9.26 17.85 1.17
CA THR A 238 -9.27 19.12 1.90
C THR A 238 -8.14 19.27 2.92
N GLY A 239 -7.47 18.15 3.28
CA GLY A 239 -6.51 18.08 4.36
C GLY A 239 -7.12 18.22 5.76
N ARG A 240 -8.45 18.33 5.88
CA ARG A 240 -9.12 18.52 7.18
C ARG A 240 -8.98 17.27 8.03
N ARG A 241 -8.59 17.46 9.30
CA ARG A 241 -8.40 16.40 10.29
C ARG A 241 -9.47 16.52 11.39
N ARG A 242 -9.97 15.39 11.87
CA ARG A 242 -10.80 15.30 13.08
C ARG A 242 -10.26 14.24 14.02
N ALA A 243 -10.26 14.51 15.32
CA ALA A 243 -10.01 13.48 16.32
C ALA A 243 -11.25 12.59 16.44
N VAL A 244 -11.10 11.29 16.19
CA VAL A 244 -12.18 10.30 16.32
C VAL A 244 -12.12 9.65 17.71
N ALA A 245 -10.91 9.33 18.20
CA ALA A 245 -10.73 8.79 19.55
C ALA A 245 -9.56 9.49 20.27
N ALA A 246 -9.86 10.12 21.40
CA ALA A 246 -8.90 10.84 22.25
C ALA A 246 -9.16 10.57 23.74
N PHE A 247 -9.52 9.34 24.09
CA PHE A 247 -9.88 8.94 25.45
C PHE A 247 -8.65 8.79 26.35
N PRO A 248 -8.78 8.78 27.69
CA PRO A 248 -7.68 8.45 28.59
C PRO A 248 -7.03 7.10 28.25
N GLY A 249 -5.71 7.01 28.41
CA GLY A 249 -4.93 5.81 28.05
C GLY A 249 -4.53 5.76 26.58
N ASN A 250 -4.30 4.54 26.09
CA ASN A 250 -3.95 4.25 24.71
C ASN A 250 -5.17 4.33 23.78
N ASN A 251 -4.99 4.91 22.59
CA ASN A 251 -5.98 4.95 21.51
C ASN A 251 -5.26 4.55 20.21
N SER A 252 -5.52 3.37 19.67
CA SER A 252 -4.73 2.85 18.53
C SER A 252 -5.53 1.97 17.59
N ALA A 253 -4.84 1.49 16.54
CA ALA A 253 -5.32 0.49 15.58
C ALA A 253 -6.74 0.76 15.04
N PRO A 254 -6.95 1.90 14.35
CA PRO A 254 -8.22 2.17 13.69
C PRO A 254 -8.47 1.17 12.55
N ALA A 255 -9.71 0.74 12.36
CA ALA A 255 -10.13 -0.01 11.17
C ALA A 255 -11.55 0.40 10.76
N PHE A 256 -11.79 0.66 9.48
CA PHE A 256 -13.12 1.01 8.99
C PHE A 256 -14.03 -0.20 8.86
N SER A 257 -15.33 -0.02 9.14
CA SER A 257 -16.34 -0.92 8.62
C SER A 257 -16.41 -0.82 7.09
N PRO A 258 -16.84 -1.88 6.37
CA PRO A 258 -16.88 -1.88 4.90
C PRO A 258 -17.78 -0.79 4.30
N ASP A 259 -18.81 -0.37 5.04
CA ASP A 259 -19.70 0.74 4.66
C ASP A 259 -19.10 2.14 4.94
N GLY A 260 -17.93 2.21 5.57
CA GLY A 260 -17.22 3.44 5.92
C GLY A 260 -17.91 4.33 6.96
N ARG A 261 -18.95 3.82 7.67
CA ARG A 261 -19.74 4.59 8.64
C ARG A 261 -19.19 4.51 10.06
N ARG A 262 -18.64 3.34 10.44
CA ARG A 262 -18.06 3.06 11.75
C ARG A 262 -16.58 2.73 11.64
N MET A 263 -15.93 2.76 12.78
CA MET A 263 -14.57 2.29 12.98
C MET A 263 -14.51 1.37 14.20
N ALA A 264 -13.65 0.37 14.15
CA ALA A 264 -13.13 -0.30 15.31
C ALA A 264 -11.85 0.41 15.76
N VAL A 265 -11.65 0.56 17.07
CA VAL A 265 -10.46 1.16 17.68
C VAL A 265 -10.06 0.39 18.93
N ALA A 266 -8.77 0.27 19.20
CA ALA A 266 -8.24 -0.37 20.40
C ALA A 266 -8.01 0.69 21.50
N LEU A 267 -8.73 0.60 22.62
CA LEU A 267 -8.68 1.57 23.71
C LEU A 267 -8.34 0.89 25.04
N SER A 268 -7.44 1.50 25.83
CA SER A 268 -7.15 1.08 27.21
C SER A 268 -7.92 1.90 28.27
N ARG A 269 -9.03 2.52 27.86
CA ARG A 269 -9.80 3.46 28.69
C ARG A 269 -10.37 2.81 29.97
N ASP A 270 -10.79 1.56 29.86
CA ASP A 270 -11.51 0.81 30.90
C ASP A 270 -10.63 -0.30 31.54
N GLY A 271 -9.30 -0.15 31.49
CA GLY A 271 -8.32 -1.12 32.00
C GLY A 271 -7.42 -1.67 30.88
N LEU A 272 -7.44 -3.00 30.69
CA LEU A 272 -6.74 -3.64 29.57
C LEU A 272 -7.24 -3.08 28.24
N THR A 273 -6.38 -3.09 27.21
CA THR A 273 -6.76 -2.68 25.86
C THR A 273 -7.83 -3.60 25.32
N GLN A 274 -8.92 -3.01 24.83
CA GLN A 274 -10.08 -3.72 24.27
C GLN A 274 -10.53 -3.01 22.99
N ILE A 275 -11.33 -3.69 22.18
CA ILE A 275 -11.87 -3.12 20.96
C ILE A 275 -13.19 -2.41 21.25
N TYR A 276 -13.35 -1.23 20.66
CA TYR A 276 -14.56 -0.43 20.70
C TYR A 276 -14.99 -0.12 19.28
N LEU A 277 -16.31 -0.02 19.08
CA LEU A 277 -16.91 0.52 17.87
C LEU A 277 -17.26 1.98 18.10
N ILE A 278 -16.99 2.82 17.10
CA ILE A 278 -17.26 4.26 17.13
C ILE A 278 -17.71 4.70 15.74
N ASN A 279 -18.57 5.71 15.65
CA ASN A 279 -18.90 6.31 14.36
C ASN A 279 -17.69 7.10 13.84
N THR A 280 -17.57 7.24 12.52
CA THR A 280 -16.47 8.02 11.89
C THR A 280 -16.51 9.52 12.21
N ASP A 281 -17.58 10.01 12.83
CA ASP A 281 -17.67 11.36 13.41
C ASP A 281 -17.22 11.44 14.87
N GLY A 282 -16.83 10.32 15.49
CA GLY A 282 -16.41 10.24 16.89
C GLY A 282 -17.56 9.99 17.88
N SER A 283 -18.80 9.91 17.42
CA SER A 283 -19.97 9.61 18.27
C SER A 283 -20.19 8.10 18.46
N GLY A 284 -21.13 7.72 19.32
CA GLY A 284 -21.63 6.34 19.39
C GLY A 284 -20.61 5.29 19.85
N LEU A 285 -19.68 5.67 20.74
CA LEU A 285 -18.68 4.73 21.29
C LEU A 285 -19.38 3.58 22.05
N VAL A 286 -19.12 2.34 21.63
CA VAL A 286 -19.60 1.11 22.28
C VAL A 286 -18.46 0.14 22.46
N ARG A 287 -18.32 -0.44 23.65
CA ARG A 287 -17.33 -1.49 23.93
C ARG A 287 -17.72 -2.79 23.25
N PHE A 288 -16.84 -3.30 22.38
CA PHE A 288 -17.10 -4.50 21.57
C PHE A 288 -16.55 -5.77 22.23
N THR A 289 -15.28 -5.77 22.65
CA THR A 289 -14.70 -6.92 23.36
C THR A 289 -14.73 -6.75 24.88
N LYS A 290 -14.90 -7.89 25.55
CA LYS A 290 -14.89 -8.02 27.01
C LYS A 290 -14.10 -9.29 27.36
N SER A 291 -12.78 -9.21 27.31
CA SER A 291 -11.88 -10.31 27.63
C SER A 291 -11.00 -9.99 28.85
N TYR A 292 -10.30 -11.01 29.33
CA TYR A 292 -9.29 -10.89 30.39
C TYR A 292 -7.87 -10.66 29.85
N GLY A 293 -7.73 -10.46 28.53
CA GLY A 293 -6.47 -10.18 27.84
C GLY A 293 -6.48 -8.82 27.14
N ILE A 294 -5.41 -8.52 26.40
CA ILE A 294 -5.34 -7.40 25.48
C ILE A 294 -5.98 -7.81 24.15
N ASP A 295 -6.99 -7.08 23.69
CA ASP A 295 -7.57 -7.20 22.35
C ASP A 295 -7.23 -5.95 21.53
N THR A 296 -6.57 -6.12 20.39
CA THR A 296 -6.05 -5.03 19.55
C THR A 296 -6.02 -5.43 18.06
N GLU A 297 -5.61 -4.49 17.18
CA GLU A 297 -5.49 -4.71 15.73
C GLU A 297 -6.78 -5.28 15.09
N PRO A 298 -7.94 -4.62 15.27
CA PRO A 298 -9.16 -5.07 14.65
C PRO A 298 -9.11 -4.90 13.13
N VAL A 299 -9.75 -5.80 12.40
CA VAL A 299 -10.08 -5.65 10.98
C VAL A 299 -11.47 -6.23 10.72
N PHE A 300 -12.29 -5.53 9.93
CA PHE A 300 -13.62 -6.02 9.57
C PHE A 300 -13.51 -7.05 8.44
N SER A 301 -14.40 -8.05 8.44
CA SER A 301 -14.68 -8.80 7.22
C SER A 301 -15.38 -7.89 6.19
N GLN A 302 -15.18 -8.17 4.91
CA GLN A 302 -15.73 -7.37 3.82
C GLN A 302 -17.27 -7.36 3.77
N ASP A 303 -17.89 -8.44 4.27
CA ASP A 303 -19.35 -8.55 4.44
C ASP A 303 -19.87 -7.82 5.71
N GLY A 304 -18.99 -7.26 6.53
CA GLY A 304 -19.32 -6.53 7.75
C GLY A 304 -19.87 -7.40 8.89
N ARG A 305 -19.84 -8.73 8.77
CA ARG A 305 -20.40 -9.66 9.77
C ARG A 305 -19.43 -9.98 10.90
N TRP A 306 -18.12 -9.87 10.67
CA TRP A 306 -17.08 -10.27 11.61
C TRP A 306 -16.08 -9.16 11.84
N ILE A 307 -15.50 -9.12 13.04
CA ILE A 307 -14.24 -8.43 13.32
C ILE A 307 -13.22 -9.48 13.70
N TYR A 308 -12.12 -9.52 12.96
CA TYR A 308 -10.91 -10.26 13.29
C TYR A 308 -10.00 -9.35 14.11
N PHE A 309 -9.26 -9.91 15.05
CA PHE A 309 -8.40 -9.12 15.91
C PHE A 309 -7.36 -9.97 16.65
N THR A 310 -6.27 -9.34 17.06
CA THR A 310 -5.23 -9.95 17.88
C THR A 310 -5.64 -9.99 19.35
N SER A 311 -5.47 -11.13 20.01
CA SER A 311 -5.68 -11.28 21.44
C SER A 311 -4.65 -12.19 22.10
N ASP A 312 -4.19 -11.82 23.30
CA ASP A 312 -3.32 -12.64 24.14
C ASP A 312 -4.08 -13.49 25.18
N ARG A 313 -5.41 -13.56 25.11
CA ARG A 313 -6.25 -14.32 26.05
C ARG A 313 -5.89 -15.81 26.19
N GLY A 314 -5.21 -16.37 25.19
CA GLY A 314 -4.72 -17.75 25.18
C GLY A 314 -3.29 -17.92 25.67
N GLY A 315 -2.65 -16.86 26.20
CA GLY A 315 -1.26 -16.84 26.64
C GLY A 315 -0.34 -16.07 25.70
N THR A 316 -0.30 -16.45 24.42
CA THR A 316 0.43 -15.71 23.37
C THR A 316 -0.53 -15.00 22.41
N PRO A 317 -0.12 -13.88 21.77
CA PRO A 317 -0.92 -13.20 20.75
C PRO A 317 -1.31 -14.14 19.61
N GLN A 318 -2.61 -14.19 19.35
CA GLN A 318 -3.25 -14.98 18.30
C GLN A 318 -4.39 -14.20 17.70
N ILE A 319 -4.81 -14.57 16.48
CA ILE A 319 -5.95 -13.93 15.83
C ILE A 319 -7.22 -14.66 16.21
N TYR A 320 -8.23 -13.89 16.59
CA TYR A 320 -9.58 -14.32 16.90
C TYR A 320 -10.57 -13.56 16.03
N ARG A 321 -11.82 -14.03 15.98
CA ARG A 321 -12.94 -13.30 15.40
C ARG A 321 -14.17 -13.31 16.30
N GLN A 322 -15.01 -12.30 16.16
CA GLN A 322 -16.30 -12.18 16.84
C GLN A 322 -17.34 -11.53 15.91
N PRO A 323 -18.63 -11.93 15.97
CA PRO A 323 -19.67 -11.29 15.19
C PRO A 323 -19.86 -9.81 15.55
N VAL A 324 -20.04 -8.95 14.54
CA VAL A 324 -20.21 -7.49 14.70
C VAL A 324 -21.49 -7.13 15.45
N GLU A 325 -22.57 -7.90 15.28
CA GLU A 325 -23.83 -7.70 16.00
C GLU A 325 -23.70 -7.89 17.52
N GLY A 326 -22.58 -8.45 17.98
CA GLY A 326 -22.33 -8.76 19.38
C GLY A 326 -23.05 -10.02 19.84
N GLY A 327 -22.79 -10.43 21.10
CA GLY A 327 -23.44 -11.58 21.72
C GLY A 327 -23.01 -12.97 21.23
N GLY A 328 -22.35 -13.08 20.08
CA GLY A 328 -21.77 -14.32 19.58
C GLY A 328 -20.47 -14.74 20.29
N ALA A 329 -20.13 -16.02 20.19
CA ALA A 329 -18.90 -16.57 20.75
C ALA A 329 -17.66 -15.99 20.05
N VAL A 330 -16.58 -15.82 20.82
CA VAL A 330 -15.29 -15.43 20.30
C VAL A 330 -14.53 -16.68 19.87
N GLU A 331 -14.08 -16.71 18.62
CA GLU A 331 -13.45 -17.88 18.00
C GLU A 331 -11.99 -17.61 17.71
N ARG A 332 -11.09 -18.53 18.08
CA ARG A 332 -9.69 -18.47 17.66
C ARG A 332 -9.59 -18.90 16.19
N VAL A 333 -8.84 -18.15 15.40
CA VAL A 333 -8.65 -18.40 13.96
C VAL A 333 -7.29 -19.05 13.69
N THR A 334 -6.23 -18.59 14.34
CA THR A 334 -4.86 -19.07 14.08
C THR A 334 -4.42 -20.17 15.03
N PHE A 335 -4.00 -21.32 14.48
CA PHE A 335 -3.48 -22.46 15.25
C PHE A 335 -2.10 -22.95 14.77
N GLY A 336 -1.71 -22.65 13.53
CA GLY A 336 -0.45 -23.07 12.92
C GLY A 336 0.80 -22.34 13.41
N SER A 337 0.64 -21.30 14.23
CA SER A 337 1.74 -20.50 14.77
C SER A 337 1.60 -20.25 16.27
N ASN A 338 2.72 -20.15 16.98
CA ASN A 338 2.73 -19.78 18.40
C ASN A 338 2.58 -18.27 18.64
N TYR A 339 2.56 -17.46 17.57
CA TYR A 339 2.39 -16.01 17.62
C TYR A 339 1.84 -15.53 16.28
N ALA A 340 0.65 -14.93 16.29
CA ALA A 340 0.01 -14.39 15.11
C ALA A 340 -0.63 -13.03 15.42
N ILE A 341 -0.24 -12.00 14.68
CA ILE A 341 -0.67 -10.60 14.88
C ILE A 341 -0.92 -9.87 13.55
N SER A 342 -1.41 -8.63 13.64
CA SER A 342 -1.62 -7.73 12.50
C SER A 342 -2.43 -8.37 11.36
N PRO A 343 -3.68 -8.81 11.64
CA PRO A 343 -4.54 -9.44 10.64
C PRO A 343 -4.96 -8.45 9.54
N ASP A 344 -5.00 -8.91 8.30
CA ASP A 344 -5.68 -8.23 7.19
C ASP A 344 -6.50 -9.22 6.34
N ILE A 345 -7.70 -8.82 5.95
CA ILE A 345 -8.66 -9.68 5.24
C ILE A 345 -8.68 -9.32 3.77
N SER A 346 -8.53 -10.33 2.90
CA SER A 346 -8.55 -10.12 1.46
C SER A 346 -9.87 -9.48 0.99
N PRO A 347 -9.87 -8.70 -0.09
CA PRO A 347 -11.08 -8.02 -0.60
C PRO A 347 -12.26 -8.93 -0.96
N ASP A 348 -12.00 -10.21 -1.26
CA ASP A 348 -13.02 -11.23 -1.50
C ASP A 348 -13.48 -11.95 -0.20
N GLY A 349 -12.85 -11.65 0.94
CA GLY A 349 -13.15 -12.24 2.25
C GLY A 349 -12.71 -13.69 2.42
N THR A 350 -11.94 -14.26 1.49
CA THR A 350 -11.57 -15.68 1.49
C THR A 350 -10.25 -15.98 2.20
N ARG A 351 -9.38 -14.97 2.36
CA ARG A 351 -8.03 -15.13 2.92
C ARG A 351 -7.74 -14.12 4.03
N LEU A 352 -6.85 -14.54 4.92
CA LEU A 352 -6.32 -13.75 6.03
C LEU A 352 -4.80 -13.69 5.91
N ALA A 353 -4.25 -12.49 5.75
CA ALA A 353 -2.82 -12.24 5.90
C ALA A 353 -2.51 -11.87 7.35
N TYR A 354 -1.36 -12.28 7.86
CA TYR A 354 -0.92 -11.95 9.22
C TYR A 354 0.59 -12.12 9.38
N VAL A 355 1.14 -11.47 10.41
CA VAL A 355 2.52 -11.70 10.84
C VAL A 355 2.55 -12.94 11.74
N SER A 356 3.34 -13.92 11.36
CA SER A 356 3.63 -15.15 12.10
C SER A 356 5.06 -15.14 12.62
N ARG A 357 5.28 -15.62 13.86
CA ARG A 357 6.63 -15.83 14.37
C ARG A 357 7.06 -17.29 14.21
N ILE A 358 8.08 -17.53 13.40
CA ILE A 358 8.63 -18.86 13.13
C ILE A 358 10.15 -18.77 13.26
N GLU A 359 10.75 -19.65 14.08
CA GLU A 359 12.20 -19.66 14.34
C GLU A 359 12.75 -18.27 14.75
N ASN A 360 11.98 -17.53 15.56
CA ASN A 360 12.30 -16.17 16.00
C ASN A 360 12.38 -15.11 14.87
N ARG A 361 11.84 -15.42 13.69
CA ARG A 361 11.63 -14.49 12.58
C ARG A 361 10.16 -14.11 12.49
N TYR A 362 9.90 -12.85 12.14
CA TYR A 362 8.56 -12.36 11.86
C TYR A 362 8.37 -12.36 10.34
N ARG A 363 7.41 -13.16 9.88
CA ARG A 363 7.14 -13.40 8.46
C ARG A 363 5.66 -13.30 8.17
N ILE A 364 5.31 -13.05 6.93
CA ILE A 364 3.91 -12.97 6.52
C ILE A 364 3.43 -14.35 6.12
N ALA A 365 2.32 -14.73 6.72
CA ALA A 365 1.54 -15.89 6.34
C ALA A 365 0.22 -15.45 5.70
N VAL A 366 -0.27 -16.23 4.74
CA VAL A 366 -1.61 -16.09 4.17
C VAL A 366 -2.36 -17.39 4.43
N MET A 367 -3.51 -17.28 5.10
CA MET A 367 -4.41 -18.39 5.43
C MET A 367 -5.65 -18.36 4.55
N ASP A 368 -6.01 -19.53 4.01
CA ASP A 368 -7.34 -19.78 3.44
C ASP A 368 -8.36 -19.95 4.57
N LEU A 369 -9.36 -19.07 4.65
CA LEU A 369 -10.31 -19.03 5.77
C LEU A 369 -11.32 -20.18 5.77
N ALA A 370 -11.49 -20.88 4.65
CA ALA A 370 -12.39 -22.02 4.55
C ALA A 370 -11.74 -23.32 5.08
N THR A 371 -10.46 -23.49 4.81
CA THR A 371 -9.70 -24.71 5.13
C THR A 371 -8.78 -24.56 6.35
N GLY A 372 -8.45 -23.33 6.74
CA GLY A 372 -7.50 -23.03 7.81
C GLY A 372 -6.04 -23.30 7.45
N ARG A 373 -5.73 -23.57 6.17
CA ARG A 373 -4.37 -23.81 5.70
C ARG A 373 -3.65 -22.49 5.50
N ASP A 374 -2.44 -22.37 6.06
CA ASP A 374 -1.56 -21.21 5.91
C ASP A 374 -0.33 -21.50 5.05
N LEU A 375 0.13 -20.46 4.34
CA LEU A 375 1.33 -20.44 3.52
C LEU A 375 2.19 -19.25 3.93
N LEU A 376 3.49 -19.47 4.16
CA LEU A 376 4.44 -18.38 4.29
C LEU A 376 4.73 -17.78 2.92
N VAL A 377 4.54 -16.48 2.78
CA VAL A 377 4.68 -15.75 1.50
C VAL A 377 5.92 -14.88 1.43
N THR A 378 6.67 -14.75 2.52
CA THR A 378 7.91 -13.99 2.59
C THR A 378 9.09 -14.82 3.10
N SER A 379 10.28 -14.43 2.65
CA SER A 379 11.57 -15.01 3.06
C SER A 379 12.38 -14.11 3.99
N THR A 380 11.93 -12.87 4.22
CA THR A 380 12.53 -11.88 5.12
C THR A 380 12.36 -12.25 6.60
N GLU A 381 12.87 -11.40 7.50
CA GLU A 381 13.03 -11.76 8.92
C GLU A 381 12.29 -10.85 9.90
N ARG A 382 11.92 -9.63 9.49
CA ARG A 382 11.29 -8.61 10.34
C ARG A 382 10.09 -7.99 9.63
N ASP A 383 9.23 -8.85 9.11
CA ASP A 383 8.05 -8.41 8.39
C ASP A 383 6.98 -7.90 9.35
N GLU A 384 6.33 -6.80 8.99
CA GLU A 384 5.25 -6.20 9.76
C GLU A 384 4.16 -5.61 8.86
N SER A 385 2.97 -5.45 9.44
CA SER A 385 1.83 -4.73 8.87
C SER A 385 1.49 -5.13 7.42
N PRO A 386 1.14 -6.41 7.16
CA PRO A 386 0.68 -6.83 5.84
C PRO A 386 -0.64 -6.12 5.47
N SER A 387 -0.78 -5.74 4.21
CA SER A 387 -2.03 -5.17 3.67
C SER A 387 -2.26 -5.62 2.22
N PHE A 388 -3.43 -6.20 1.94
CA PHE A 388 -3.81 -6.71 0.63
C PHE A 388 -4.02 -5.57 -0.37
N ALA A 389 -3.50 -5.77 -1.58
CA ALA A 389 -3.91 -5.01 -2.74
C ALA A 389 -5.41 -5.20 -3.02
N PRO A 390 -6.08 -4.27 -3.73
CA PRO A 390 -7.53 -4.32 -3.98
C PRO A 390 -8.03 -5.55 -4.74
N ASN A 391 -7.18 -6.25 -5.48
CA ASN A 391 -7.51 -7.50 -6.15
C ASN A 391 -7.25 -8.75 -5.29
N GLY A 392 -6.66 -8.59 -4.10
CA GLY A 392 -6.28 -9.66 -3.19
C GLY A 392 -5.13 -10.56 -3.67
N ARG A 393 -4.52 -10.29 -4.84
CA ARG A 393 -3.42 -11.11 -5.34
C ARG A 393 -2.09 -10.76 -4.69
N PHE A 394 -1.89 -9.48 -4.38
CA PHE A 394 -0.67 -8.96 -3.79
C PHE A 394 -0.90 -8.45 -2.38
N LEU A 395 0.20 -8.36 -1.63
CA LEU A 395 0.31 -7.77 -0.32
C LEU A 395 1.44 -6.73 -0.35
N VAL A 396 1.28 -5.62 0.37
CA VAL A 396 2.37 -4.74 0.80
C VAL A 396 2.67 -5.02 2.25
N PHE A 397 3.92 -4.83 2.66
CA PHE A 397 4.39 -4.95 4.04
C PHE A 397 5.66 -4.15 4.25
N ALA A 398 6.04 -3.90 5.50
CA ALA A 398 7.35 -3.35 5.83
C ALA A 398 8.29 -4.46 6.32
N THR A 399 9.58 -4.32 6.01
CA THR A 399 10.67 -5.19 6.46
C THR A 399 11.93 -4.37 6.66
N GLU A 400 12.96 -4.97 7.25
CA GLU A 400 14.28 -4.37 7.38
C GLU A 400 15.24 -4.84 6.28
N GLU A 401 15.97 -3.90 5.67
CA GLU A 401 17.10 -4.15 4.78
C GLU A 401 18.25 -3.21 5.14
N GLY A 402 19.45 -3.75 5.34
CA GLY A 402 20.62 -2.93 5.70
C GLY A 402 20.47 -2.15 7.02
N GLY A 403 19.65 -2.64 7.96
CA GLY A 403 19.39 -1.96 9.23
C GLY A 403 18.33 -0.87 9.17
N ARG A 404 17.54 -0.82 8.09
CA ARG A 404 16.54 0.22 7.83
C ARG A 404 15.26 -0.37 7.26
N GLY A 405 14.13 0.20 7.67
CA GLY A 405 12.80 -0.12 7.19
C GLY A 405 12.60 0.24 5.72
N VAL A 406 12.11 -0.71 4.96
CA VAL A 406 11.76 -0.61 3.53
C VAL A 406 10.40 -1.26 3.30
N LEU A 407 9.77 -0.96 2.16
CA LEU A 407 8.55 -1.65 1.76
C LEU A 407 8.90 -2.91 0.95
N GLY A 408 8.11 -3.95 1.15
CA GLY A 408 8.07 -5.13 0.32
C GLY A 408 6.69 -5.32 -0.26
N THR A 409 6.60 -5.86 -1.47
CA THR A 409 5.37 -6.46 -1.97
C THR A 409 5.59 -7.94 -2.25
N CYS A 410 4.55 -8.75 -2.12
CA CYS A 410 4.60 -10.15 -2.52
C CYS A 410 3.25 -10.62 -3.05
N ALA A 411 3.27 -11.61 -3.94
CA ALA A 411 2.08 -12.34 -4.31
C ALA A 411 1.65 -13.23 -3.14
N ALA A 412 0.35 -13.31 -2.91
CA ALA A 412 -0.24 -14.11 -1.84
C ALA A 412 -0.05 -15.63 -2.02
N ASP A 413 0.48 -16.07 -3.16
CA ASP A 413 0.89 -17.45 -3.45
C ASP A 413 2.40 -17.70 -3.31
N ALA A 414 3.14 -16.70 -2.80
CA ALA A 414 4.59 -16.70 -2.58
C ALA A 414 5.46 -16.76 -3.86
N ARG A 415 4.90 -16.60 -5.07
CA ARG A 415 5.65 -16.79 -6.32
C ARG A 415 6.39 -15.56 -6.83
N LEU A 416 6.03 -14.38 -6.36
CA LEU A 416 6.60 -13.12 -6.79
C LEU A 416 6.81 -12.23 -5.56
N SER A 417 7.95 -11.57 -5.48
CA SER A 417 8.16 -10.54 -4.46
C SER A 417 8.97 -9.38 -5.01
N THR A 418 8.81 -8.21 -4.40
CA THR A 418 9.47 -6.99 -4.83
C THR A 418 9.89 -6.18 -3.60
N ARG A 419 10.95 -5.40 -3.72
CA ARG A 419 11.37 -4.40 -2.73
C ARG A 419 11.14 -3.00 -3.29
N LEU A 420 10.64 -2.13 -2.44
CA LEU A 420 10.31 -0.73 -2.71
C LEU A 420 11.09 0.11 -1.69
N THR A 421 12.28 0.55 -2.07
CA THR A 421 13.23 1.22 -1.18
C THR A 421 13.19 2.73 -1.38
N GLY A 422 12.88 3.47 -0.31
CA GLY A 422 12.77 4.93 -0.34
C GLY A 422 13.69 5.66 0.63
N GLU A 423 13.42 6.95 0.85
CA GLU A 423 14.01 7.74 1.93
C GLU A 423 13.27 7.59 3.28
N GLY A 424 13.97 7.81 4.40
CA GLY A 424 13.48 7.50 5.76
C GLY A 424 13.43 6.01 6.12
N ASP A 425 13.30 5.73 7.41
CA ASP A 425 13.04 4.39 7.96
C ASP A 425 11.53 4.09 7.86
N ILE A 426 11.16 3.28 6.86
CA ILE A 426 9.77 3.06 6.45
C ILE A 426 9.12 1.95 7.27
N ARG A 427 7.86 2.15 7.66
CA ARG A 427 7.08 1.22 8.49
C ARG A 427 5.58 1.32 8.20
N GLU A 428 4.85 0.32 8.68
CA GLU A 428 3.38 0.29 8.76
C GLU A 428 2.63 0.72 7.48
N PRO A 429 2.84 0.02 6.34
CA PRO A 429 2.12 0.33 5.12
C PRO A 429 0.65 -0.09 5.16
N ALA A 430 -0.15 0.57 4.32
CA ALA A 430 -1.52 0.21 4.00
C ALA A 430 -1.77 0.41 2.51
N TRP A 431 -2.28 -0.63 1.84
CA TRP A 431 -2.68 -0.56 0.44
C TRP A 431 -4.10 0.01 0.34
N GLY A 432 -4.25 1.10 -0.41
CA GLY A 432 -5.54 1.76 -0.62
C GLY A 432 -6.41 1.05 -1.67
N PRO A 433 -7.72 1.35 -1.69
CA PRO A 433 -8.62 0.82 -2.71
C PRO A 433 -8.27 1.37 -4.10
N VAL A 434 -8.86 0.79 -5.15
CA VAL A 434 -8.80 1.37 -6.50
C VAL A 434 -9.52 2.70 -6.51
N LEU A 435 -8.86 3.72 -7.04
CA LEU A 435 -9.37 5.08 -7.18
C LEU A 435 -10.30 5.14 -8.40
N LYS A 436 -11.54 5.59 -8.15
CA LYS A 436 -12.56 5.75 -9.20
C LYS A 436 -12.31 6.96 -10.09
#